data_AF-A0A5B8UBB6-F1
#
_entry.id   AF-A0A5B8UBB6-F1
#
_cell.length_a   1.000
_cell.length_b   1.000
_cell.length_c   1.000
_cell.angle_alpha   90.00
_cell.angle_beta   90.00
_cell.angle_gamma   90.00
#
_symmetry.space_group_name_H-M   'P 1'
#
loop_
_entity.id
_entity.type
_entity.pdbx_description
1 polymer ?
#
loop_
_entity_poly.entity_id
_entity_poly.type
_entity_poly.pdbx_seq_one_letter_code
_entity_poly.pdbx_strand_id
1 'polypeptide(L)'
;MLRLVPALLAGLAVLAAAGCGRPQATVQDLPRGPLSKGDYVHAFEISAAGLAQRYLAGTELGAHPTPAEQDRHIAGLQRLLRAWSARLAALRPPAEAARAQVRFVAGVRGFAADLDRARAALRRGDGAGADRLLASGAIVSAGTRADLVAARRAYHRLGYDIRNLDRTPVATP
;
A
#
# COMPACT_ATOMS: atom_id res chain seq x y z
N MET A 1 -15.96 -16.38 1.08
CA MET A 1 -15.47 -15.39 2.08
C MET A 1 -14.13 -14.86 1.62
N LEU A 2 -14.12 -13.69 0.98
CA LEU A 2 -12.94 -13.03 0.44
C LEU A 2 -12.15 -12.36 1.59
N ARG A 3 -11.22 -13.09 2.21
CA ARG A 3 -10.40 -12.57 3.31
C ARG A 3 -8.96 -12.95 3.00
N LEU A 4 -8.16 -12.05 2.38
CA LEU A 4 -6.67 -12.05 2.50
C LEU A 4 -5.95 -10.96 1.66
N VAL A 5 -6.60 -10.28 0.70
CA VAL A 5 -6.11 -9.00 0.14
C VAL A 5 -6.46 -7.73 0.96
N PRO A 6 -7.37 -7.72 1.96
CA PRO A 6 -7.83 -6.47 2.52
C PRO A 6 -6.87 -5.87 3.55
N ALA A 7 -5.73 -6.48 3.90
CA ALA A 7 -4.92 -5.94 5.01
C ALA A 7 -4.19 -4.62 4.63
N LEU A 8 -3.48 -4.61 3.49
CA LEU A 8 -2.85 -3.38 2.97
C LEU A 8 -3.91 -2.37 2.52
N LEU A 9 -5.00 -2.86 1.92
CA LEU A 9 -6.08 -2.04 1.36
C LEU A 9 -7.04 -1.48 2.40
N ALA A 10 -7.35 -2.21 3.48
CA ALA A 10 -8.13 -1.72 4.60
C ALA A 10 -7.31 -0.77 5.48
N GLY A 11 -5.97 -0.96 5.58
CA GLY A 11 -5.08 0.05 6.14
C GLY A 11 -5.22 1.40 5.41
N LEU A 12 -5.21 1.36 4.07
CA LEU A 12 -5.38 2.53 3.21
C LEU A 12 -6.82 3.09 3.19
N ALA A 13 -7.84 2.23 3.29
CA ALA A 13 -9.25 2.65 3.29
C ALA A 13 -9.73 3.21 4.64
N VAL A 14 -9.23 2.71 5.77
CA VAL A 14 -9.58 3.23 7.12
C VAL A 14 -9.07 4.68 7.31
N LEU A 15 -8.01 5.08 6.61
CA LEU A 15 -7.53 6.46 6.57
C LEU A 15 -8.49 7.44 5.88
N ALA A 16 -9.52 6.96 5.17
CA ALA A 16 -10.56 7.81 4.61
C ALA A 16 -11.65 8.19 5.64
N ALA A 17 -11.73 7.50 6.79
CA ALA A 17 -12.81 7.68 7.77
C ALA A 17 -12.35 8.18 9.16
N ALA A 18 -11.09 7.99 9.55
CA ALA A 18 -10.60 8.36 10.87
C ALA A 18 -9.91 9.74 10.90
N GLY A 19 -10.69 10.80 10.70
CA GLY A 19 -10.26 12.20 10.86
C GLY A 19 -10.88 12.86 12.08
N CYS A 20 -10.57 12.40 13.30
CA CYS A 20 -10.94 13.10 14.53
C CYS A 20 -9.74 13.85 15.10
N GLY A 21 -9.74 15.18 14.96
CA GLY A 21 -9.13 16.08 15.94
C GLY A 21 -7.83 16.83 15.59
N ARG A 22 -7.20 16.60 14.44
CA ARG A 22 -6.10 17.47 13.96
C ARG A 22 -6.51 18.14 12.66
N PRO A 23 -6.20 19.46 12.46
CA PRO A 23 -6.48 20.13 11.20
C PRO A 23 -5.86 19.29 10.08
N GLN A 24 -6.69 18.95 9.11
CA GLN A 24 -6.42 17.98 8.08
C GLN A 24 -5.33 18.53 7.16
N ALA A 25 -4.06 18.29 7.54
CA ALA A 25 -2.92 18.63 6.70
C ALA A 25 -3.15 18.00 5.33
N THR A 26 -3.28 18.85 4.32
CA THR A 26 -3.49 18.38 2.97
C THR A 26 -2.15 17.85 2.44
N VAL A 27 -2.18 17.00 1.41
CA VAL A 27 -0.94 16.51 0.77
C VAL A 27 -0.05 17.68 0.28
N GLN A 28 -0.65 18.86 0.08
CA GLN A 28 0.04 20.09 -0.31
C GLN A 28 0.90 20.67 0.83
N ASP A 29 0.62 20.28 2.08
CA ASP A 29 1.31 20.71 3.30
C ASP A 29 2.43 19.74 3.72
N LEU A 30 2.73 18.71 2.92
CA LEU A 30 3.83 17.79 3.22
C LEU A 30 5.16 18.57 3.28
N PRO A 31 5.88 18.54 4.42
CA PRO A 31 7.09 19.35 4.56
C PRO A 31 8.19 18.83 3.64
N ARG A 32 8.94 19.76 3.03
CA ARG A 32 9.97 19.46 2.02
C ARG A 32 11.40 19.39 2.58
N GLY A 33 11.57 19.69 3.87
CA GLY A 33 12.85 19.63 4.59
C GLY A 33 13.00 18.36 5.43
N PRO A 34 14.18 18.13 6.04
CA PRO A 34 14.39 17.01 6.96
C PRO A 34 13.31 17.00 8.05
N LEU A 35 12.56 15.91 8.12
CA LEU A 35 11.45 15.80 9.05
C LEU A 35 11.97 15.39 10.43
N SER A 36 11.33 15.88 11.49
CA SER A 36 11.48 15.24 12.80
C SER A 36 10.84 13.84 12.75
N LYS A 37 11.14 12.98 13.72
CA LYS A 37 10.50 11.66 13.81
C LYS A 37 8.96 11.76 13.85
N GLY A 38 8.41 12.72 14.60
CA GLY A 38 6.97 12.92 14.71
C GLY A 38 6.34 13.40 13.39
N ASP A 39 6.96 14.40 12.76
CA ASP A 39 6.49 14.93 11.47
C ASP A 39 6.59 13.88 10.37
N TYR A 40 7.62 13.03 10.43
CA TYR A 40 7.79 11.93 9.50
C TYR A 40 6.67 10.90 9.60
N VAL A 41 6.34 10.45 10.83
CA VAL A 41 5.23 9.51 11.05
C VAL A 41 3.92 10.10 10.53
N HIS A 42 3.65 11.37 10.86
CA HIS A 42 2.44 12.05 10.39
C HIS A 42 2.39 12.17 8.86
N ALA A 43 3.48 12.62 8.23
CA ALA A 43 3.61 12.73 6.78
C ALA A 43 3.45 11.37 6.08
N PHE A 44 3.99 10.30 6.67
CA PHE A 44 3.81 8.94 6.18
C PHE A 44 2.34 8.53 6.20
N GLU A 45 1.61 8.78 7.29
CA GLU A 45 0.19 8.42 7.43
C GLU A 45 -0.69 9.16 6.41
N ILE A 46 -0.53 10.48 6.28
CA ILE A 46 -1.35 11.30 5.37
C ILE A 46 -0.95 11.15 3.90
N SER A 47 0.22 10.58 3.59
CA SER A 47 0.67 10.38 2.20
C SER A 47 -0.30 9.52 1.37
N ALA A 48 -1.08 8.66 2.03
CA ALA A 48 -2.12 7.85 1.40
C ALA A 48 -3.46 8.58 1.17
N ALA A 49 -3.67 9.73 1.81
CA ALA A 49 -4.95 10.42 1.84
C ALA A 49 -5.45 10.75 0.41
N GLY A 50 -6.74 10.46 0.18
CA GLY A 50 -7.44 10.70 -1.06
C GLY A 50 -7.06 9.77 -2.24
N LEU A 51 -6.06 8.90 -2.11
CA LEU A 51 -5.64 8.03 -3.21
C LEU A 51 -6.67 6.93 -3.51
N ALA A 52 -7.28 6.36 -2.46
CA ALA A 52 -8.32 5.34 -2.58
C ALA A 52 -9.50 5.83 -3.41
N GLN A 53 -10.06 6.99 -3.03
CA GLN A 53 -11.15 7.65 -3.75
C GLN A 53 -10.75 8.01 -5.19
N ARG A 54 -9.57 8.61 -5.38
CA ARG A 54 -9.08 9.03 -6.71
C ARG A 54 -8.95 7.87 -7.70
N TYR A 55 -8.52 6.71 -7.24
CA TYR A 55 -8.25 5.55 -8.11
C TYR A 55 -9.29 4.45 -8.02
N LEU A 56 -10.42 4.68 -7.33
CA LEU A 56 -11.47 3.69 -7.08
C LEU A 56 -10.90 2.40 -6.47
N ALA A 57 -9.84 2.55 -5.70
CA ALA A 57 -9.15 1.48 -5.01
C ALA A 57 -9.74 1.41 -3.60
N GLY A 58 -10.71 0.51 -3.39
CA GLY A 58 -11.48 0.41 -2.15
C GLY A 58 -12.99 0.33 -2.36
N THR A 59 -13.47 0.52 -3.60
CA THR A 59 -14.82 0.12 -3.98
C THR A 59 -14.90 -1.40 -3.91
N GLU A 60 -15.80 -1.93 -3.08
CA GLU A 60 -16.05 -3.37 -3.05
C GLU A 60 -16.49 -3.82 -4.43
N LEU A 61 -15.83 -4.85 -4.95
CA LEU A 61 -16.35 -5.57 -6.09
C LEU A 61 -17.62 -6.29 -5.64
N GLY A 62 -18.65 -6.32 -6.49
CA GLY A 62 -19.85 -7.13 -6.23
C GLY A 62 -19.48 -8.60 -6.00
N ALA A 63 -20.41 -9.41 -5.48
CA ALA A 63 -20.13 -10.80 -5.10
C ALA A 63 -19.54 -11.66 -6.26
N HIS A 64 -19.85 -11.29 -7.50
CA HIS A 64 -19.38 -11.94 -8.72
C HIS A 64 -18.94 -10.89 -9.74
N PRO A 65 -17.74 -10.30 -9.58
CA PRO A 65 -17.26 -9.31 -10.52
C PRO A 65 -16.95 -9.98 -11.86
N THR A 66 -17.29 -9.31 -12.95
CA THR A 66 -16.84 -9.72 -14.27
C THR A 66 -15.32 -9.60 -14.38
N PRO A 67 -14.66 -10.37 -15.27
CA PRO A 67 -13.22 -10.22 -15.51
C PRO A 67 -12.79 -8.79 -15.87
N ALA A 68 -13.66 -8.04 -16.56
CA ALA A 68 -13.43 -6.65 -16.91
C ALA A 68 -13.48 -5.72 -15.68
N GLU A 69 -14.42 -5.91 -14.76
CA GLU A 69 -14.48 -5.17 -13.50
C GLU A 69 -13.27 -5.46 -12.62
N GLN A 70 -12.86 -6.72 -12.57
CA GLN A 70 -11.68 -7.14 -11.83
C GLN A 70 -10.39 -6.52 -12.41
N ASP A 71 -10.21 -6.51 -13.74
CA ASP A 71 -9.05 -5.85 -14.37
C ASP A 71 -9.02 -4.34 -14.07
N ARG A 72 -10.17 -3.67 -14.16
CA ARG A 72 -10.28 -2.23 -13.82
C ARG A 72 -9.92 -1.98 -12.35
N HIS A 73 -10.39 -2.83 -11.44
CA HIS A 73 -10.08 -2.73 -10.02
C HIS A 73 -8.58 -2.92 -9.78
N ILE A 74 -7.97 -3.96 -10.36
CA ILE A 74 -6.52 -4.18 -10.24
C ILE A 74 -5.73 -2.99 -10.83
N ALA A 75 -6.14 -2.45 -11.97
CA ALA A 75 -5.51 -1.27 -12.55
C ALA A 75 -5.63 -0.03 -11.63
N GLY A 76 -6.76 0.12 -10.94
CA GLY A 76 -6.95 1.14 -9.89
C GLY A 76 -5.96 0.97 -8.73
N LEU A 77 -5.83 -0.26 -8.22
CA LEU A 77 -4.86 -0.61 -7.17
C LEU A 77 -3.41 -0.28 -7.58
N GLN A 78 -3.03 -0.64 -8.80
CA GLN A 78 -1.70 -0.35 -9.33
C GLN A 78 -1.41 1.16 -9.36
N ARG A 79 -2.36 1.97 -9.83
CA ARG A 79 -2.23 3.43 -9.84
C ARG A 79 -2.11 4.02 -8.44
N LEU A 80 -2.91 3.50 -7.49
CA LEU A 80 -2.81 3.89 -6.08
C LEU A 80 -1.42 3.61 -5.52
N LEU A 81 -0.93 2.37 -5.65
CA LEU A 81 0.36 1.97 -5.07
C LEU A 81 1.52 2.76 -5.69
N ARG A 82 1.48 2.99 -7.01
CA ARG A 82 2.48 3.84 -7.69
C ARG A 82 2.45 5.28 -7.18
N ALA A 83 1.27 5.89 -7.10
CA ALA A 83 1.12 7.25 -6.59
C ALA A 83 1.55 7.38 -5.12
N TRP A 84 1.18 6.40 -4.28
CA TRP A 84 1.57 6.38 -2.88
C TRP A 84 3.08 6.24 -2.71
N SER A 85 3.70 5.31 -3.44
CA SER A 85 5.16 5.13 -3.42
C SER A 85 5.91 6.38 -3.89
N ALA A 86 5.35 7.15 -4.82
CA ALA A 86 5.93 8.40 -5.28
C ALA A 86 5.85 9.49 -4.20
N ARG A 87 4.72 9.60 -3.49
CA ARG A 87 4.56 10.52 -2.36
C ARG A 87 5.52 10.16 -1.22
N LEU A 88 5.60 8.89 -0.85
CA LEU A 88 6.54 8.40 0.17
C LEU A 88 8.00 8.67 -0.22
N ALA A 89 8.37 8.46 -1.48
CA ALA A 89 9.71 8.72 -1.96
C ALA A 89 10.10 10.21 -1.91
N ALA A 90 9.11 11.11 -1.98
CA ALA A 90 9.33 12.55 -1.87
C ALA A 90 9.50 13.03 -0.42
N LEU A 91 9.14 12.21 0.57
CA LEU A 91 9.39 12.54 1.97
C LEU A 91 10.89 12.55 2.27
N ARG A 92 11.30 13.44 3.18
CA ARG A 92 12.66 13.54 3.69
C ARG A 92 12.71 12.94 5.10
N PRO A 93 12.90 11.60 5.23
CA PRO A 93 12.94 10.94 6.53
C PRO A 93 14.13 11.42 7.36
N PRO A 94 14.06 11.31 8.69
CA PRO A 94 15.24 11.29 9.54
C PRO A 94 16.31 10.31 9.02
N ALA A 95 17.58 10.64 9.23
CA ALA A 95 18.70 9.89 8.65
C ALA A 95 18.65 8.39 9.01
N GLU A 96 18.24 8.06 10.22
CA GLU A 96 18.09 6.69 10.70
C GLU A 96 16.96 5.91 9.99
N ALA A 97 15.91 6.60 9.54
CA ALA A 97 14.76 6.01 8.86
C ALA A 97 14.91 5.95 7.32
N ALA A 98 15.90 6.65 6.74
CA ALA A 98 16.08 6.75 5.30
C ALA A 98 16.19 5.40 4.59
N ARG A 99 16.97 4.45 5.15
CA ARG A 99 17.11 3.11 4.58
C ARG A 99 15.81 2.29 4.67
N ALA A 100 15.06 2.44 5.76
CA ALA A 100 13.77 1.77 5.93
C ALA A 100 12.75 2.28 4.90
N GLN A 101 12.72 3.61 4.66
CA GLN A 101 11.87 4.21 3.63
C GLN A 101 12.18 3.70 2.23
N VAL A 102 13.45 3.67 1.85
CA VAL A 102 13.86 3.19 0.52
C VAL A 102 13.36 1.77 0.27
N ARG A 103 13.52 0.87 1.25
CA ARG A 103 13.02 -0.51 1.16
C ARG A 103 11.50 -0.57 1.15
N PHE A 104 10.82 0.23 1.97
CA PHE A 104 9.36 0.26 1.96
C PHE A 104 8.80 0.71 0.61
N VAL A 105 9.36 1.80 0.05
CA VAL A 105 9.01 2.31 -1.28
C VAL A 105 9.28 1.27 -2.36
N ALA A 106 10.42 0.56 -2.30
CA ALA A 106 10.74 -0.54 -3.21
C ALA A 106 9.69 -1.65 -3.12
N GLY A 107 9.32 -2.09 -1.92
CA GLY A 107 8.28 -3.09 -1.69
C GLY A 107 6.90 -2.64 -2.20
N VAL A 108 6.48 -1.40 -2.00
CA VAL A 108 5.20 -0.90 -2.53
C VAL A 108 5.21 -0.89 -4.07
N ARG A 109 6.33 -0.51 -4.70
CA ARG A 109 6.49 -0.54 -6.16
C ARG A 109 6.50 -1.97 -6.70
N GLY A 110 7.21 -2.87 -6.01
CA GLY A 110 7.24 -4.30 -6.31
C GLY A 110 5.84 -4.90 -6.28
N PHE A 111 5.04 -4.55 -5.26
CA PHE A 111 3.67 -5.04 -5.17
C PHE A 111 2.78 -4.51 -6.32
N ALA A 112 2.96 -3.25 -6.72
CA ALA A 112 2.26 -2.70 -7.89
C ALA A 112 2.60 -3.45 -9.19
N ALA A 113 3.85 -3.91 -9.35
CA ALA A 113 4.28 -4.72 -10.50
C ALA A 113 3.77 -6.16 -10.40
N ASP A 114 3.78 -6.73 -9.20
CA ASP A 114 3.26 -8.06 -8.90
C ASP A 114 1.78 -8.24 -9.32
N LEU A 115 0.98 -7.17 -9.25
CA LEU A 115 -0.40 -7.13 -9.74
C LEU A 115 -0.53 -7.40 -11.25
N ASP A 116 0.53 -7.17 -12.05
CA ASP A 116 0.51 -7.49 -13.49
C ASP A 116 0.32 -8.99 -13.75
N ARG A 117 0.71 -9.86 -12.79
CA ARG A 117 0.49 -11.31 -12.89
C ARG A 117 -0.99 -11.67 -12.87
N ALA A 118 -1.78 -11.04 -12.00
CA ALA A 118 -3.23 -11.25 -11.95
C ALA A 118 -3.91 -10.69 -13.21
N ARG A 119 -3.49 -9.52 -13.70
CA ARG A 119 -4.01 -8.97 -14.97
C ARG A 119 -3.65 -9.83 -16.17
N ALA A 120 -2.47 -10.46 -16.17
CA ALA A 120 -2.09 -11.40 -17.22
C ALA A 120 -2.96 -12.67 -17.21
N ALA A 121 -3.32 -13.18 -16.02
CA ALA A 121 -4.27 -14.29 -15.90
C ALA A 121 -5.66 -13.92 -16.46
N LEU A 122 -6.19 -12.74 -16.09
CA LEU A 122 -7.46 -12.23 -16.63
C LEU A 122 -7.45 -12.11 -18.15
N ARG A 123 -6.37 -11.57 -18.73
CA ARG A 123 -6.21 -11.44 -20.19
C ARG A 123 -6.18 -12.78 -20.93
N ARG A 124 -5.80 -13.87 -20.26
CA ARG A 124 -5.85 -15.24 -20.81
C ARG A 124 -7.19 -15.94 -20.59
N GLY A 125 -8.18 -15.26 -19.99
CA GLY A 125 -9.45 -15.88 -19.59
C GLY A 125 -9.36 -16.73 -18.31
N ASP A 126 -8.23 -16.70 -17.60
CA ASP A 126 -8.00 -17.45 -16.37
C ASP A 126 -8.45 -16.63 -15.14
N GLY A 127 -9.78 -16.46 -15.02
CA GLY A 127 -10.40 -15.76 -13.89
C GLY A 127 -10.11 -16.44 -12.55
N ALA A 128 -10.22 -17.78 -12.51
CA ALA A 128 -9.95 -18.55 -11.30
C ALA A 128 -8.48 -18.43 -10.83
N GLY A 129 -7.52 -18.39 -11.76
CA GLY A 129 -6.12 -18.14 -11.44
C GLY A 129 -5.87 -16.72 -10.93
N ALA A 130 -6.52 -15.71 -11.52
CA ALA A 130 -6.46 -14.33 -11.02
C ALA A 130 -7.03 -14.22 -9.59
N ASP A 131 -8.20 -14.81 -9.34
CA ASP A 131 -8.83 -14.87 -8.02
C ASP A 131 -7.94 -15.55 -7.00
N ARG A 132 -7.34 -16.69 -7.36
CA ARG A 132 -6.42 -17.41 -6.48
C ARG A 132 -5.19 -16.59 -6.14
N LEU A 133 -4.59 -15.92 -7.13
CA LEU A 133 -3.41 -15.07 -6.91
C LEU A 133 -3.73 -13.94 -5.92
N LEU A 134 -4.86 -13.26 -6.13
CA LEU A 134 -5.34 -12.21 -5.25
C LEU A 134 -5.62 -12.81 -3.86
N ALA A 135 -6.54 -13.77 -3.74
CA ALA A 135 -6.99 -14.30 -2.46
C ALA A 135 -5.89 -14.96 -1.61
N SER A 136 -4.86 -15.57 -2.20
CA SER A 136 -3.83 -16.30 -1.43
C SER A 136 -2.70 -15.43 -0.89
N GLY A 137 -2.59 -14.17 -1.31
CA GLY A 137 -1.39 -13.36 -1.05
C GLY A 137 -0.13 -13.86 -1.78
N ALA A 138 -0.23 -14.92 -2.60
CA ALA A 138 0.85 -15.43 -3.46
C ALA A 138 1.19 -14.46 -4.61
N ILE A 139 0.32 -13.46 -4.83
CA ILE A 139 0.60 -12.36 -5.74
C ILE A 139 1.83 -11.55 -5.34
N VAL A 140 2.27 -11.58 -4.08
CA VAL A 140 3.47 -10.85 -3.64
C VAL A 140 4.70 -11.73 -3.89
N SER A 141 5.62 -11.28 -4.76
CA SER A 141 6.89 -11.97 -5.02
C SER A 141 7.77 -12.02 -3.78
N ALA A 142 8.74 -12.96 -3.77
CA ALA A 142 9.69 -13.10 -2.66
C ALA A 142 10.50 -11.81 -2.41
N GLY A 143 10.92 -11.11 -3.48
CA GLY A 143 11.63 -9.84 -3.37
C GLY A 143 10.78 -8.74 -2.74
N THR A 144 9.57 -8.52 -3.27
CA THR A 144 8.59 -7.57 -2.70
C THR A 144 8.34 -7.86 -1.21
N ARG A 145 8.15 -9.14 -0.88
CA ARG A 145 7.93 -9.59 0.50
C ARG A 145 9.11 -9.27 1.41
N ALA A 146 10.33 -9.57 0.95
CA ALA A 146 11.56 -9.32 1.70
C ALA A 146 11.75 -7.83 2.00
N ASP A 147 11.50 -6.96 1.01
CA ASP A 147 11.60 -5.51 1.17
C ASP A 147 10.61 -4.96 2.21
N LEU A 148 9.35 -5.36 2.12
CA LEU A 148 8.31 -4.92 3.06
C LEU A 148 8.59 -5.40 4.50
N VAL A 149 9.01 -6.66 4.67
CA VAL A 149 9.36 -7.20 6.00
C VAL A 149 10.60 -6.51 6.57
N ALA A 150 11.64 -6.33 5.76
CA ALA A 150 12.87 -5.70 6.21
C ALA A 150 12.62 -4.23 6.60
N ALA A 151 11.80 -3.51 5.84
CA ALA A 151 11.38 -2.15 6.17
C ALA A 151 10.58 -2.11 7.48
N ARG A 152 9.57 -2.98 7.63
CA ARG A 152 8.75 -3.08 8.85
C ARG A 152 9.63 -3.34 10.09
N ARG A 153 10.53 -4.32 10.02
CA ARG A 153 11.47 -4.63 11.12
C ARG A 153 12.40 -3.45 11.42
N ALA A 154 12.84 -2.72 10.41
CA ALA A 154 13.69 -1.53 10.61
C ALA A 154 12.93 -0.41 11.33
N TYR A 155 11.72 -0.07 10.90
CA TYR A 155 10.90 0.95 11.56
C TYR A 155 10.56 0.59 13.01
N HIS A 156 10.20 -0.67 13.28
CA HIS A 156 9.95 -1.15 14.64
C HIS A 156 11.17 -1.00 15.55
N ARG A 157 12.36 -1.40 15.09
CA ARG A 157 13.61 -1.24 15.87
C ARG A 157 13.95 0.22 16.14
N LEU A 158 13.58 1.13 15.24
CA LEU A 158 13.77 2.57 15.40
C LEU A 158 12.64 3.24 16.23
N GLY A 159 11.66 2.45 16.71
CA GLY A 159 10.52 2.91 17.50
C GLY A 159 9.55 3.78 16.72
N TYR A 160 9.42 3.59 15.40
CA TYR A 160 8.41 4.27 14.59
C TYR A 160 7.09 3.49 14.68
N ASP A 161 6.08 4.10 15.29
CA ASP A 161 4.71 3.60 15.28
C ASP A 161 3.99 4.08 14.01
N ILE A 162 4.25 3.37 12.90
CA ILE A 162 3.54 3.60 11.65
C ILE A 162 2.45 2.53 11.55
N ARG A 163 1.21 2.91 11.90
CA ARG A 163 0.03 2.02 11.93
C ARG A 163 -0.19 1.24 10.62
N ASN A 164 0.30 1.77 9.50
CA ASN A 164 0.23 1.14 8.18
C ASN A 164 1.19 -0.06 8.00
N LEU A 165 2.25 -0.17 8.81
CA LEU A 165 3.22 -1.28 8.70
C LEU A 165 2.68 -2.57 9.29
N ASP A 166 1.94 -2.51 10.39
CA ASP A 166 1.42 -3.71 11.08
C ASP A 166 0.21 -4.34 10.40
N ARG A 167 -0.33 -3.67 9.38
CA ARG A 167 -1.40 -4.18 8.52
C ARG A 167 -0.87 -4.72 7.17
N THR A 168 0.44 -4.88 7.01
CA THR A 168 1.02 -5.46 5.79
C THR A 168 0.79 -6.97 5.70
N PRO A 169 0.48 -7.53 4.51
CA PRO A 169 0.07 -8.92 4.32
C PRO A 169 1.22 -9.94 4.46
N VAL A 170 2.39 -9.49 4.92
CA VAL A 170 3.48 -10.41 5.20
C VAL A 170 3.38 -10.86 6.64
N ALA A 171 2.68 -11.97 6.85
CA ALA A 171 2.87 -12.75 8.05
C ALA A 171 4.36 -13.08 8.17
N THR A 172 5.00 -12.59 9.22
CA THR A 172 6.22 -13.23 9.72
C THR A 172 5.82 -14.62 10.22
N PRO A 173 6.60 -15.68 9.92
CA PRO A 173 6.51 -16.89 10.71
C PRO A 173 6.78 -16.56 12.19
#